data_AF-A0A915N953-F1
#
_entry.id   AF-A0A915N953-F1
#
_cell.length_a   1.000
_cell.length_b   1.000
_cell.length_c   1.000
_cell.angle_alpha   90.00
_cell.angle_beta   90.00
_cell.angle_gamma   90.00
#
_symmetry.space_group_name_H-M   'P 1'
#
loop_
_entity.id
_entity.type
_entity.pdbx_description
1 polymer ?
#
loop_
_entity_poly.entity_id
_entity_poly.type
_entity_poly.pdbx_seq_one_letter_code
_entity_poly.pdbx_strand_id
1 'polypeptide(L)' 'MSIETVPTDLRNLRACLVCSLVKTLHQFEMDGCDNCDRFLGIKGDIEKCVECTSANFDGMIAVCDHNDSWVSKWQV' A
#
# COMPACT_ATOMS: atom_id res chain seq x y z
N MET A 1 3.25 -14.27 -1.80
CA MET A 1 2.14 -13.29 -1.79
C MET A 1 1.28 -13.57 -0.57
N SER A 2 1.07 -12.58 0.30
CA SER A 2 0.15 -12.70 1.43
C SER A 2 -1.23 -12.21 1.01
N ILE A 3 -2.29 -12.93 1.43
CA ILE A 3 -3.67 -12.50 1.20
C ILE A 3 -3.96 -11.17 1.93
N GLU A 4 -3.24 -10.89 3.00
CA GLU A 4 -3.37 -9.70 3.85
C GLU A 4 -2.93 -8.40 3.15
N THR A 5 -2.17 -8.52 2.04
CA THR A 5 -1.73 -7.38 1.23
C THR A 5 -2.86 -6.82 0.37
N VAL A 6 -3.88 -7.63 0.05
CA VAL A 6 -5.00 -7.21 -0.81
C VAL A 6 -5.95 -6.28 -0.05
N PRO A 7 -6.44 -5.17 -0.64
CA PRO A 7 -7.46 -4.35 -0.01
C PRO A 7 -8.70 -5.17 0.40
N THR A 8 -9.07 -5.07 1.67
CA THR A 8 -10.20 -5.79 2.27
C THR A 8 -11.57 -5.29 1.76
N ASP A 9 -11.67 -4.00 1.47
CA ASP A 9 -12.79 -3.39 0.73
C ASP A 9 -12.29 -2.17 -0.09
N LEU A 10 -13.21 -1.52 -0.81
CA LEU A 10 -12.90 -0.38 -1.68
C LEU A 10 -13.11 0.99 -1.01
N ARG A 11 -13.42 1.03 0.29
CA ARG A 11 -13.62 2.26 1.06
C ARG A 11 -12.32 2.66 1.75
N ASN A 12 -12.09 3.97 1.86
CA ASN A 12 -10.92 4.52 2.54
C ASN A 12 -9.59 3.92 2.04
N LEU A 13 -9.52 3.64 0.73
CA LEU A 13 -8.28 3.22 0.08
C LEU A 13 -7.26 4.35 0.14
N ARG A 14 -6.01 3.98 0.38
CA ARG A 14 -4.88 4.90 0.37
C ARG A 14 -3.71 4.25 -0.35
N ALA A 15 -2.90 5.07 -1.02
CA ALA A 15 -1.67 4.64 -1.65
C ALA A 15 -0.47 5.09 -0.81
N CYS A 16 0.47 4.19 -0.53
CA CYS A 16 1.72 4.54 0.14
C CYS A 16 2.53 5.53 -0.71
N LEU A 17 2.97 6.65 -0.11
CA LEU A 17 3.73 7.68 -0.82
C LEU A 17 5.15 7.24 -1.23
N VAL A 18 5.63 6.11 -0.70
CA VAL A 18 6.98 5.60 -1.00
C VAL A 18 6.96 4.50 -2.07
N CYS A 19 6.02 3.56 -1.98
CA CYS A 19 6.00 2.37 -2.86
C CYS A 19 4.72 2.18 -3.66
N SER A 20 3.76 3.10 -3.55
CA SER A 20 2.46 3.07 -4.26
C SER A 20 1.55 1.89 -3.92
N LEU A 21 1.88 1.07 -2.91
CA LEU A 21 1.01 0.00 -2.42
C LEU A 21 -0.34 0.58 -1.99
N VAL A 22 -1.43 -0.03 -2.45
CA VAL A 22 -2.80 0.38 -2.10
C VAL A 22 -3.39 -0.61 -1.10
N LYS A 23 -3.85 -0.11 0.05
CA LYS A 23 -4.63 -0.84 1.07
C LYS A 23 -5.67 0.10 1.67
N THR A 24 -6.58 -0.42 2.51
CA THR A 24 -7.44 0.44 3.33
C THR A 24 -6.61 1.14 4.41
N LEU A 25 -7.06 2.31 4.88
CA LEU A 25 -6.44 3.00 6.03
C LEU A 25 -6.30 2.06 7.24
N HIS A 26 -7.33 1.26 7.51
CA HIS A 26 -7.31 0.31 8.63
C HIS A 26 -6.24 -0.78 8.47
N GLN A 27 -6.01 -1.28 7.24
CA GLN A 27 -4.93 -2.25 6.99
C GLN A 27 -3.54 -1.63 7.20
N PHE A 28 -3.34 -0.36 6.82
CA PHE A 28 -2.08 0.33 7.13
C PHE A 28 -1.88 0.53 8.63
N GLU A 29 -2.93 0.87 9.37
CA GLU A 29 -2.87 1.00 10.83
C GLU A 29 -2.57 -0.35 11.49
N MET A 30 -3.23 -1.44 11.07
CA MET A 30 -3.08 -2.75 11.69
C MET A 30 -1.76 -3.44 11.35
N ASP A 31 -1.34 -3.38 10.09
CA ASP A 31 -0.25 -4.21 9.56
C ASP A 31 0.94 -3.40 9.06
N GLY A 32 0.79 -2.09 8.92
CA GLY A 32 1.76 -1.25 8.25
C GLY A 32 1.77 -1.43 6.74
N CYS A 33 2.79 -0.87 6.09
CA CYS A 33 3.05 -1.09 4.67
C CYS A 33 3.96 -2.29 4.47
N ASP A 34 3.50 -3.30 3.70
CA ASP A 34 4.23 -4.54 3.43
C ASP A 34 5.65 -4.32 2.85
N ASN A 35 5.88 -3.19 2.17
CA ASN A 35 7.16 -2.87 1.54
C ASN A 35 8.02 -1.91 2.38
N CYS A 36 7.42 -1.07 3.23
CA CYS A 36 8.07 0.12 3.78
C CYS A 36 8.03 0.21 5.31
N ASP A 37 7.23 -0.61 5.99
CA ASP A 37 7.00 -0.44 7.44
C ASP A 37 8.28 -0.58 8.27
N ARG A 38 9.26 -1.35 7.78
CA ARG A 38 10.59 -1.49 8.43
C ARG A 38 11.27 -0.15 8.73
N PHE A 39 10.99 0.90 7.97
CA PHE A 39 11.55 2.24 8.20
C PHE A 39 10.48 3.34 8.40
N LEU A 40 9.25 3.14 7.91
CA LEU A 40 8.17 4.10 8.16
C LEU A 40 7.59 3.96 9.57
N GLY A 41 7.52 2.75 10.13
CA GLY A 41 6.95 2.50 11.47
C GLY A 41 5.55 3.08 11.64
N ILE A 42 4.66 2.83 10.67
CA ILE A 42 3.30 3.40 10.65
C ILE A 42 2.27 2.49 11.35
N LYS A 43 2.63 1.22 11.60
CA LYS A 43 1.78 0.26 12.33
C LYS A 43 1.42 0.78 13.73
N GLY A 44 0.12 0.78 14.04
CA GLY A 44 -0.46 1.28 15.29
C GLY A 44 -0.52 2.81 15.40
N ASP A 45 -0.16 3.55 14.34
CA ASP A 45 -0.08 5.00 14.32
C ASP A 45 -0.89 5.57 13.15
N ILE A 46 -2.17 5.87 13.41
CA ILE A 46 -3.11 6.34 12.38
C ILE A 46 -2.72 7.71 11.80
N GLU A 47 -2.12 8.58 12.61
CA GLU A 47 -1.67 9.90 12.17
C GLU A 47 -0.54 9.74 11.16
N LYS A 48 0.47 8.93 11.49
CA LYS A 48 1.54 8.59 10.52
C LYS A 48 1.01 7.87 9.29
N CYS A 49 0.00 7.02 9.43
CA CYS A 49 -0.63 6.39 8.26
C CYS A 49 -1.17 7.45 7.30
N VAL A 50 -1.86 8.47 7.80
CA VAL A 50 -2.39 9.57 6.99
C VAL A 50 -1.26 10.41 6.38
N GLU A 51 -0.16 10.65 7.09
CA GLU A 51 0.99 11.40 6.58
C GLU A 51 1.80 10.64 5.52
N CYS A 52 1.95 9.33 5.67
CA CYS A 52 2.77 8.49 4.78
C CYS A 52 1.98 7.88 3.60
N THR A 53 0.69 8.16 3.49
CA THR A 53 -0.18 7.62 2.44
C THR A 53 -1.15 8.70 1.91
N SER A 54 -1.61 8.57 0.67
CA SER A 54 -2.58 9.49 0.05
C SER A 54 -3.90 8.79 -0.25
N ALA A 55 -5.03 9.43 0.07
CA ALA A 55 -6.35 9.01 -0.44
C ALA A 55 -6.59 9.45 -1.90
N ASN A 56 -5.77 10.37 -2.40
CA ASN A 56 -5.84 10.89 -3.76
C ASN A 56 -4.79 10.15 -4.60
N PHE A 57 -5.25 9.14 -5.34
CA PHE A 57 -4.45 8.38 -6.30
C PHE A 57 -5.33 8.02 -7.51
N ASP A 58 -4.70 7.77 -8.65
CA ASP A 58 -5.38 7.44 -9.90
C ASP A 58 -5.00 6.04 -10.39
N GLY A 59 -6.02 5.19 -10.59
CA GLY A 59 -5.83 3.82 -11.06
C GLY A 59 -5.31 2.85 -9.98
N MET A 60 -5.31 1.55 -10.30
CA MET A 60 -4.80 0.50 -9.43
C MET A 60 -4.32 -0.68 -10.28
N ILE A 61 -3.24 -1.35 -9.85
CA ILE A 61 -2.64 -2.48 -10.56
C ILE A 61 -2.54 -3.67 -9.58
N ALA A 62 -3.14 -4.79 -9.96
CA ALA A 62 -2.92 -6.06 -9.26
C ALA A 62 -1.66 -6.74 -9.83
N VAL A 63 -0.54 -6.61 -9.12
CA VAL A 63 0.72 -7.26 -9.50
C VAL A 63 0.75 -8.69 -8.94
N CYS A 64 0.64 -9.69 -9.81
CA CYS A 64 0.70 -11.10 -9.43
C CYS A 64 2.12 -11.69 -9.48
N ASP A 65 2.94 -11.25 -10.45
CA ASP A 65 4.36 -11.58 -10.51
C ASP A 65 5.15 -10.29 -10.79
N HIS A 66 5.90 -9.84 -9.78
CA HIS A 66 6.68 -8.62 -9.88
C HIS A 66 7.90 -8.78 -10.79
N ASN A 67 8.50 -9.98 -10.83
CA ASN A 67 9.76 -10.24 -11.56
C ASN A 67 9.52 -10.42 -13.06
N ASP A 68 8.36 -10.98 -13.43
CA ASP A 68 7.98 -11.25 -14.81
C ASP A 68 6.84 -10.36 -15.33
N SER A 69 6.89 -9.07 -15.01
CA SER A 69 5.89 -8.09 -15.46
C SER A 69 6.54 -6.85 -16.05
N TRP A 70 6.21 -6.54 -17.32
CA TRP A 70 6.61 -5.28 -17.95
C TRP A 70 5.98 -4.08 -17.23
N VAL A 71 4.71 -4.20 -16.84
CA VAL A 71 4.01 -3.13 -16.10
C VAL A 71 4.72 -2.83 -14.80
N SER A 72 5.17 -3.85 -14.07
CA SER A 72 5.91 -3.68 -12.81
C SER A 72 7.28 -3.02 -13.01
N LYS A 73 7.95 -3.28 -14.14
CA LYS A 73 9.21 -2.60 -14.52
C LYS A 73 9.00 -1.14 -14.92
N TRP A 74 7.84 -0.80 -15.48
CA TRP A 74 7.52 0.55 -15.95
C TRP A 74 7.04 1.49 -14.84
N GLN A 75 6.45 0.96 -13.78
CA GLN A 75 5.87 1.74 -12.67
C GLN A 75 6.90 2.28 -11.67
N VAL A 76 8.20 2.14 -11.95
CA VAL A 76 9.32 2.52 -11.06
C VAL A 76 10.01 3.77 -11.56
#